data_AF-A0A7K4FGT1-F1
#
_entry.id   AF-A0A7K4FGT1-F1
#
_cell.length_a   1.000
_cell.length_b   1.000
_cell.length_c   1.000
_cell.angle_alpha   90.00
_cell.angle_beta   90.00
_cell.angle_gamma   90.00
#
_symmetry.space_group_name_H-M   'P 1'
#
loop_
_entity.id
_entity.type
_entity.pdbx_description
1 polymer ?
#
loop_
_entity_poly.entity_id
_entity_poly.type
_entity_poly.pdbx_seq_one_letter_code
_entity_poly.pdbx_strand_id
1 'polypeptide(L)'
;MMGPSGPRPIEGILGSDLWTEVDDYVSNLLVASDPALEQSLIDSRRAGLPPMHVSPNQGKRLQILTCAFRARTILEAGTLGGYSTIWMGRALPVDGHLNPLEASPLHVQVARTNIRGERVWIGS
;
A
#
# COMPACT_ATOMS: atom_id res chain seq x y z
N MET A 1 -51.56 -14.31 -10.03
CA MET A 1 -51.27 -12.86 -10.02
C MET A 1 -50.01 -12.66 -9.19
N MET A 2 -48.98 -12.06 -9.81
CA MET A 2 -47.63 -11.70 -9.30
C MET A 2 -46.73 -12.83 -8.78
N GLY A 3 -45.79 -13.26 -9.63
CA GLY A 3 -44.62 -14.07 -9.25
C GLY A 3 -43.55 -13.24 -8.52
N PRO A 4 -42.54 -13.88 -7.91
CA PRO A 4 -41.51 -13.18 -7.16
C PRO A 4 -40.74 -12.23 -8.08
N SER A 5 -40.64 -10.98 -7.63
CA SER A 5 -39.89 -9.90 -8.27
C SER A 5 -38.47 -10.36 -8.62
N GLY A 6 -38.04 -10.09 -9.85
CA GLY A 6 -36.68 -10.36 -10.33
C GLY A 6 -35.59 -9.69 -9.47
N PRO A 7 -34.31 -10.00 -9.72
CA PRO A 7 -33.21 -9.50 -8.92
C PRO A 7 -33.27 -7.97 -8.84
N ARG A 8 -33.22 -7.43 -7.62
CA ARG A 8 -33.12 -5.99 -7.39
C ARG A 8 -31.85 -5.45 -8.07
N PRO A 9 -31.90 -4.28 -8.73
CA PRO A 9 -30.72 -3.68 -9.34
C PRO A 9 -29.62 -3.52 -8.28
N ILE A 10 -28.42 -4.00 -8.60
CA ILE A 10 -27.20 -3.90 -7.78
C ILE A 10 -26.69 -2.46 -7.62
N GLU A 11 -27.34 -1.51 -8.26
CA GLU A 11 -26.93 -0.11 -8.39
C GLU A 11 -27.18 0.72 -7.11
N GLY A 12 -27.83 0.17 -6.08
CA GLY A 12 -28.21 0.91 -4.86
C GLY A 12 -27.82 0.30 -3.50
N ILE A 13 -27.00 -0.76 -3.46
CA ILE A 13 -26.70 -1.51 -2.21
C ILE A 13 -25.24 -1.35 -1.73
N LEU A 14 -24.31 -0.91 -2.58
CA LEU A 14 -22.91 -0.75 -2.20
C LEU A 14 -22.60 0.73 -1.94
N GLY A 15 -23.02 1.23 -0.77
CA GLY A 15 -22.53 2.51 -0.26
C GLY A 15 -21.01 2.44 0.00
N SER A 16 -20.35 3.60 0.08
CA SER A 16 -18.94 3.74 0.49
C SER A 16 -18.59 2.95 1.76
N ASP A 17 -19.58 2.77 2.63
CA ASP A 17 -19.43 2.16 3.94
C ASP A 17 -19.20 0.65 3.83
N LEU A 18 -19.90 -0.05 2.92
CA LEU A 18 -19.71 -1.49 2.72
C LEU A 18 -18.33 -1.81 2.12
N TRP A 19 -17.80 -0.94 1.26
CA TRP A 19 -16.44 -1.12 0.73
C TRP A 19 -15.39 -0.96 1.82
N THR A 20 -15.57 0.02 2.72
CA THR A 20 -14.69 0.20 3.88
C THR A 20 -14.76 -1.01 4.82
N GLU A 21 -15.96 -1.51 5.14
CA GLU A 21 -16.16 -2.68 5.99
C GLU A 21 -15.47 -3.93 5.44
N VAL A 22 -15.56 -4.15 4.12
CA VAL A 22 -14.88 -5.27 3.46
C VAL A 22 -13.36 -5.10 3.50
N ASP A 23 -12.84 -3.91 3.20
CA ASP A 23 -11.40 -3.63 3.26
C ASP A 23 -10.84 -3.82 4.67
N ASP A 24 -11.57 -3.38 5.69
CA ASP A 24 -11.22 -3.56 7.10
C ASP A 24 -11.25 -5.04 7.49
N TYR A 25 -12.30 -5.78 7.12
CA TYR A 25 -12.41 -7.21 7.40
C TYR A 25 -11.24 -7.99 6.78
N VAL A 26 -10.95 -7.75 5.49
CA VAL A 26 -9.86 -8.43 4.78
C VAL A 26 -8.50 -8.04 5.35
N SER A 27 -8.28 -6.76 5.63
CA SER A 27 -7.01 -6.28 6.20
C SER A 27 -6.77 -6.89 7.57
N ASN A 28 -7.77 -6.86 8.47
CA ASN A 28 -7.66 -7.42 9.82
C ASN A 28 -7.45 -8.94 9.82
N LEU A 29 -7.99 -9.65 8.82
CA LEU A 29 -7.84 -11.10 8.71
C LEU A 29 -6.48 -11.53 8.15
N LEU A 30 -5.95 -10.81 7.16
CA LEU A 30 -4.82 -11.26 6.34
C LEU A 30 -3.52 -10.48 6.53
N VAL A 31 -3.59 -9.29 7.13
CA VAL A 31 -2.45 -8.39 7.31
C VAL A 31 -2.09 -8.35 8.78
N ALA A 32 -0.92 -8.90 9.13
CA ALA A 32 -0.40 -8.80 10.48
C ALA A 32 -0.02 -7.34 10.80
N SER A 33 -0.19 -6.95 12.07
CA SER A 33 0.32 -5.67 12.57
C SER A 33 1.84 -5.58 12.38
N ASP A 34 2.30 -4.41 11.97
CA ASP A 34 3.68 -4.16 11.60
C ASP A 34 4.11 -2.75 12.03
N PRO A 35 4.99 -2.65 13.04
CA PRO A 35 5.37 -1.36 13.59
C PRO A 35 5.99 -0.39 12.58
N ALA A 36 6.71 -0.86 11.56
CA ALA A 36 7.33 0.04 10.59
C ALA A 36 6.30 0.59 9.60
N LEU A 37 5.33 -0.23 9.17
CA LEU A 37 4.22 0.23 8.34
C LEU A 37 3.34 1.22 9.12
N GLU A 38 3.00 0.91 10.37
CA GLU A 38 2.25 1.82 11.25
C GLU A 38 2.99 3.14 11.47
N GLN A 39 4.29 3.08 11.76
CA GLN A 39 5.13 4.26 11.96
C GLN A 39 5.19 5.11 10.70
N SER A 40 5.28 4.50 9.51
CA SER A 40 5.31 5.25 8.25
C SER A 40 4.03 6.04 7.98
N LEU A 41 2.87 5.51 8.40
CA LEU A 41 1.58 6.23 8.33
C LEU A 41 1.52 7.39 9.33
N ILE A 42 2.02 7.18 10.54
CA ILE A 42 2.11 8.22 11.57
C ILE A 42 3.00 9.37 11.09
N ASP A 43 4.18 9.07 10.57
CA ASP A 43 5.14 10.08 10.12
C ASP A 43 4.64 10.83 8.89
N SER A 44 3.97 10.13 7.96
CA SER A 44 3.30 10.77 6.82
C SER A 44 2.22 11.75 7.28
N ARG A 45 1.40 11.35 8.26
CA ARG A 45 0.35 12.23 8.81
C ARG A 45 0.96 13.43 9.54
N ARG A 46 2.00 13.23 10.35
CA ARG A 46 2.69 14.30 11.09
C ARG A 46 3.33 15.33 10.16
N ALA A 47 3.88 14.89 9.04
CA ALA A 47 4.46 15.76 8.03
C ALA A 47 3.40 16.45 7.13
N GLY A 48 2.11 16.20 7.34
CA GLY A 48 1.03 16.78 6.55
C GLY A 48 0.91 16.20 5.14
N LEU A 49 1.40 14.98 4.91
CA LEU A 49 1.27 14.33 3.60
C LEU A 49 -0.20 13.98 3.33
N PRO A 50 -0.66 14.10 2.08
CA PRO A 50 -2.01 13.67 1.73
C PRO A 50 -2.17 12.16 1.97
N PRO A 51 -3.35 11.67 2.40
CA PRO A 51 -3.59 10.26 2.70
C PRO A 51 -3.79 9.43 1.42
N MET A 52 -2.78 9.41 0.54
CA MET A 52 -2.79 8.68 -0.74
C MET A 52 -2.03 7.35 -0.68
N HIS A 53 -1.73 6.87 0.53
CA HIS A 53 -1.14 5.54 0.69
C HIS A 53 -2.17 4.47 0.29
N VAL A 54 -1.66 3.35 -0.23
CA VAL A 54 -2.49 2.17 -0.47
C VAL A 54 -3.03 1.62 0.85
N SER A 55 -4.21 0.98 0.82
CA SER A 55 -4.72 0.26 1.99
C SER A 55 -3.84 -0.97 2.31
N PRO A 56 -3.88 -1.51 3.54
CA PRO A 56 -2.98 -2.59 3.96
C PRO A 56 -3.10 -3.86 3.09
N ASN A 57 -4.32 -4.26 2.73
CA ASN A 57 -4.57 -5.39 1.82
C ASN A 57 -3.99 -5.14 0.41
N GLN A 58 -4.05 -3.90 -0.10
CA GLN A 58 -3.42 -3.51 -1.37
C GLN A 58 -1.89 -3.55 -1.29
N GLY A 59 -1.30 -3.09 -0.18
CA GLY A 59 0.13 -3.23 0.09
C GLY A 59 0.57 -4.69 0.13
N LYS A 60 -0.18 -5.55 0.82
CA LYS A 60 0.05 -7.00 0.85
C LYS A 60 -0.02 -7.63 -0.55
N ARG A 61 -0.97 -7.19 -1.38
CA ARG A 61 -1.07 -7.62 -2.77
C ARG A 61 0.20 -7.28 -3.56
N LEU A 62 0.74 -6.07 -3.41
CA LEU A 62 2.01 -5.70 -4.06
C LEU A 62 3.16 -6.61 -3.61
N GLN A 63 3.26 -6.89 -2.32
CA GLN A 63 4.26 -7.82 -1.79
C GLN A 63 4.13 -9.23 -2.38
N ILE A 64 2.91 -9.75 -2.48
CA ILE A 64 2.63 -11.07 -3.09
C ILE A 64 3.04 -11.07 -4.56
N LEU A 65 2.71 -10.02 -5.33
CA LEU A 65 3.09 -9.90 -6.74
C LEU A 65 4.61 -9.84 -6.89
N THR A 66 5.31 -9.07 -6.05
CA THR A 66 6.78 -9.04 -6.02
C THR A 66 7.38 -10.43 -5.84
N CYS A 67 6.86 -11.20 -4.88
CA CYS A 67 7.29 -12.59 -4.65
C CYS A 67 6.96 -13.50 -5.85
N ALA A 68 5.73 -13.44 -6.35
CA ALA A 68 5.22 -14.31 -7.41
C ALA A 68 6.00 -14.13 -8.72
N PHE A 69 6.35 -12.88 -9.05
CA PHE A 69 7.18 -12.57 -10.21
C PHE A 69 8.68 -12.74 -9.96
N ARG A 70 9.10 -13.06 -8.73
CA ARG A 70 10.52 -13.12 -8.33
C ARG A 70 11.27 -11.86 -8.76
N ALA A 71 10.64 -10.70 -8.54
CA ALA A 71 11.20 -9.43 -8.97
C ALA A 71 12.55 -9.22 -8.27
N ARG A 72 13.56 -8.82 -9.04
CA ARG A 72 14.86 -8.37 -8.51
C ARG A 72 15.03 -6.86 -8.61
N THR A 73 14.28 -6.24 -9.51
CA THR A 73 14.29 -4.79 -9.75
C THR A 73 12.85 -4.30 -9.82
N ILE A 74 12.54 -3.27 -9.05
CA ILE A 74 11.23 -2.60 -9.08
C ILE A 74 11.48 -1.11 -9.34
N LEU A 75 10.71 -0.53 -10.25
CA LEU A 75 10.58 0.91 -10.39
C LEU A 75 9.25 1.32 -9.78
N GLU A 76 9.26 2.24 -8.82
CA GLU A 76 8.04 2.80 -8.22
C GLU A 76 7.91 4.26 -8.65
N ALA A 77 6.77 4.63 -9.24
CA ALA A 77 6.46 6.00 -9.60
C ALA A 77 5.43 6.57 -8.60
N GLY A 78 5.87 7.51 -7.78
CA GLY A 78 5.09 8.07 -6.67
C GLY A 78 5.36 7.34 -5.36
N THR A 79 6.37 7.78 -4.62
CA THR A 79 6.79 7.18 -3.35
C THR A 79 5.96 7.67 -2.17
N LEU A 80 5.50 8.92 -2.20
CA LEU A 80 4.84 9.60 -1.08
C LEU A 80 5.67 9.45 0.22
N GLY A 81 5.10 8.81 1.24
CA GLY A 81 5.75 8.54 2.52
C GLY A 81 6.41 7.15 2.60
N GLY A 82 6.44 6.38 1.51
CA GLY A 82 7.14 5.10 1.44
C GLY A 82 6.37 3.87 1.91
N TYR A 83 5.06 3.97 2.18
CA TYR A 83 4.26 2.84 2.68
C TYR A 83 4.26 1.64 1.72
N SER A 84 3.95 1.86 0.43
CA SER A 84 4.02 0.84 -0.62
C SER A 84 5.45 0.35 -0.87
N THR A 85 6.42 1.25 -0.75
CA THR A 85 7.85 0.95 -0.88
C THR A 85 8.30 -0.09 0.13
N ILE A 86 7.88 0.02 1.40
CA ILE A 86 8.19 -0.96 2.46
C ILE A 86 7.63 -2.34 2.10
N TRP A 87 6.36 -2.41 1.65
CA TRP A 87 5.72 -3.66 1.25
C TRP A 87 6.51 -4.39 0.15
N MET A 88 6.89 -3.67 -0.90
CA MET A 88 7.63 -4.22 -2.03
C MET A 88 9.08 -4.53 -1.68
N GLY A 89 9.77 -3.65 -0.95
CA GLY A 89 11.17 -3.78 -0.58
C GLY A 89 11.46 -5.04 0.24
N ARG A 90 10.54 -5.42 1.14
CA ARG A 90 10.68 -6.63 1.96
C ARG A 90 10.55 -7.95 1.19
N ALA A 91 9.90 -7.93 0.03
CA ALA A 91 9.76 -9.10 -0.83
C ALA A 91 10.94 -9.28 -1.80
N LEU A 92 11.85 -8.30 -1.89
CA LEU A 92 13.03 -8.41 -2.74
C LEU A 92 14.07 -9.38 -2.15
N PRO A 93 14.79 -10.13 -3.00
CA PRO A 93 15.93 -10.94 -2.57
C PRO A 93 17.09 -10.06 -2.07
N VAL A 94 18.14 -10.68 -1.52
CA VAL A 94 19.25 -9.94 -0.88
C VAL A 94 19.92 -8.95 -1.82
N ASP A 95 20.06 -9.32 -3.09
CA ASP A 95 20.63 -8.56 -4.19
C ASP A 95 19.59 -7.73 -4.98
N GLY A 96 18.34 -7.74 -4.53
CA GLY A 96 17.25 -6.99 -5.16
C GLY A 96 17.27 -5.51 -4.77
N HIS A 97 16.74 -4.67 -5.67
CA HIS A 97 16.68 -3.23 -5.49
C HIS A 97 15.33 -2.64 -5.95
N LEU A 98 14.81 -1.72 -5.16
CA LEU A 98 13.65 -0.88 -5.50
C LEU A 98 14.15 0.54 -5.80
N ASN A 99 13.79 1.08 -6.96
CA ASN A 99 14.09 2.42 -7.41
C ASN A 99 12.82 3.30 -7.33
N PRO A 100 12.64 4.09 -6.26
CA PRO A 100 11.47 4.94 -6.11
C PRO A 100 11.69 6.31 -6.74
N LEU A 101 10.67 6.83 -7.43
CA LEU A 101 10.64 8.16 -8.05
C LEU A 101 9.60 9.03 -7.35
N GLU A 102 10.06 10.13 -6.75
CA GLU A 102 9.20 11.11 -6.09
C GLU A 102 9.65 12.52 -6.42
N ALA A 103 8.69 13.37 -6.79
CA ALA A 103 8.96 14.73 -7.24
C ALA A 103 8.99 15.72 -6.07
N SER A 104 8.22 15.47 -5.01
CA SER A 104 8.12 16.36 -3.85
C SER A 104 9.31 16.17 -2.89
N PRO A 105 10.13 17.21 -2.64
CA PRO A 105 11.25 17.10 -1.70
C PRO A 105 10.81 16.73 -0.28
N LEU A 106 9.64 17.21 0.16
CA LEU A 106 9.06 16.87 1.46
C LEU A 106 8.71 15.38 1.53
N HIS A 107 8.06 14.84 0.49
CA HIS A 107 7.73 13.42 0.42
C HIS A 107 9.01 12.57 0.46
N VAL A 108 10.02 12.93 -0.32
CA VAL A 108 11.33 12.26 -0.31
C VAL A 108 11.93 12.22 1.10
N GLN A 109 11.88 13.33 1.85
CA GLN A 109 12.42 13.39 3.21
C GLN A 109 11.69 12.42 4.16
N VAL A 110 10.36 12.39 4.10
CA VAL A 110 9.53 11.48 4.92
C VAL A 110 9.79 10.03 4.52
N ALA A 111 9.73 9.71 3.22
CA ALA A 111 9.99 8.37 2.71
C ALA A 111 11.38 7.86 3.11
N ARG A 112 12.43 8.67 2.99
CA ARG A 112 13.80 8.31 3.42
C ARG A 112 13.88 7.92 4.89
N THR A 113 13.06 8.55 5.74
CA THR A 113 13.00 8.19 7.16
C THR A 113 12.29 6.86 7.34
N ASN A 114 11.15 6.68 6.68
CA ASN A 114 10.29 5.51 6.83
C ASN A 114 10.88 4.22 6.25
N ILE A 115 11.59 4.32 5.11
CA ILE A 115 12.14 3.14 4.39
C ILE A 115 13.57 2.79 4.83
N ARG A 116 14.06 3.41 5.91
CA ARG A 116 15.43 3.16 6.39
C ARG A 116 15.58 1.68 6.77
N GLY A 117 16.56 1.02 6.16
CA GLY A 117 16.84 -0.40 6.38
C GLY A 117 16.11 -1.33 5.41
N GLU A 118 15.22 -0.81 4.56
CA GLU A 118 14.60 -1.55 3.47
C GLU A 118 15.53 -1.63 2.24
N ARG A 119 15.26 -2.58 1.35
CA ARG A 119 16.06 -2.84 0.13
C ARG A 119 15.77 -1.84 -0.98
N VAL A 120 16.04 -0.56 -0.70
CA VAL A 120 15.72 0.57 -1.56
C VAL A 120 17.01 1.24 -2.02
N TRP A 121 17.13 1.43 -3.33
CA TRP A 121 18.17 2.25 -3.92
C TRP A 121 17.62 3.66 -4.17
N ILE A 122 18.18 4.63 -3.46
CA ILE A 122 17.87 6.04 -3.67
C ILE A 122 19.05 6.61 -4.45
N GLY A 123 18.83 6.95 -5.72
CA GLY A 123 19.86 7.48 -6.60
C GLY A 123 20.66 8.61 -5.95
N SER A 124 21.98 8.54 -6.12
CA SER A 124 22.97 9.56 -5.77
C SER A 124 22.78 10.85 -6.57
#